data_AF-A8V4Q9-F1
#
_entry.id   AF-A8V4Q9-F1
#
_cell.length_a   1.000
_cell.length_b   1.000
_cell.length_c   1.000
_cell.angle_alpha   90.00
_cell.angle_beta   90.00
_cell.angle_gamma   90.00
#
_symmetry.space_group_name_H-M   'P 1'
#
loop_
_entity.id
_entity.type
_entity.pdbx_description
1 polymer ?
#
loop_
_entity_poly.entity_id
_entity_poly.type
_entity_poly.pdbx_seq_one_letter_code
_entity_poly.pdbx_strand_id
1 'polypeptide(L)' 'MLNIIDFGKENYITVLKKQEELFNQKREGSLKEDFILIGEHYPVYTCGKRTKKEHIYNIPENIPVF' A
#
# COMPACT_ATOMS: atom_id res chain seq x y z
N MET A 1 -1.76 -22.59 -6.98
CA MET A 1 -2.64 -21.68 -7.74
C MET A 1 -2.30 -20.27 -7.30
N LEU A 2 -2.19 -19.31 -8.22
CA LEU A 2 -1.85 -17.93 -7.88
C LEU A 2 -3.13 -17.15 -7.57
N ASN A 3 -3.30 -16.63 -6.35
CA ASN A 3 -4.47 -15.83 -6.02
C ASN A 3 -4.17 -14.36 -6.30
N ILE A 4 -4.93 -13.75 -7.19
CA ILE A 4 -4.78 -12.35 -7.56
C ILE A 4 -5.95 -11.57 -7.01
N ILE A 5 -5.67 -10.46 -6.34
CA ILE A 5 -6.67 -9.47 -5.92
C ILE A 5 -6.41 -8.20 -6.75
N ASP A 6 -7.28 -7.94 -7.71
CA ASP A 6 -7.33 -6.65 -8.39
C ASP A 6 -8.18 -5.67 -7.58
N PHE A 7 -7.59 -4.56 -7.14
CA PHE A 7 -8.29 -3.51 -6.40
C PHE A 7 -8.61 -2.27 -7.25
N GLY A 8 -8.34 -2.30 -8.55
CA GLY A 8 -8.55 -1.16 -9.44
C GLY A 8 -7.74 0.06 -8.99
N LYS A 9 -8.38 1.23 -8.98
CA LYS A 9 -7.75 2.49 -8.53
C LYS A 9 -8.27 2.91 -7.16
N GLU A 10 -7.37 3.02 -6.18
CA GLU A 10 -7.75 3.24 -4.78
C GLU A 10 -6.74 4.08 -3.98
N ASN A 11 -7.19 4.69 -2.89
CA ASN A 11 -6.36 5.43 -1.96
C ASN A 11 -5.30 4.54 -1.30
N TYR A 12 -4.06 5.05 -1.25
CA TYR A 12 -2.91 4.33 -0.70
C TYR A 12 -3.16 3.77 0.71
N ILE A 13 -3.71 4.58 1.62
CA ILE A 13 -3.93 4.17 3.01
C ILE A 13 -4.95 3.05 3.15
N THR A 14 -5.96 3.00 2.28
CA THR A 14 -6.97 1.93 2.27
C THR A 14 -6.33 0.61 1.86
N VAL A 15 -5.49 0.64 0.82
CA VAL A 15 -4.78 -0.54 0.34
C VAL A 15 -3.73 -1.01 1.35
N LEU A 16 -2.98 -0.08 1.98
CA LEU A 16 -2.01 -0.42 3.01
C LEU A 16 -2.66 -1.15 4.20
N LYS A 17 -3.80 -0.66 4.68
CA LYS A 17 -4.56 -1.35 5.76
C LYS A 17 -4.99 -2.76 5.35
N LYS A 18 -5.43 -2.94 4.10
CA LYS A 18 -5.77 -4.27 3.57
C LYS A 18 -4.55 -5.19 3.50
N GLN A 19 -3.39 -4.66 3.12
CA GLN A 19 -2.13 -5.41 3.14
C GLN A 19 -1.74 -5.82 4.56
N GLU A 20 -1.86 -4.93 5.54
CA GLU A 20 -1.60 -5.22 6.96
C GLU A 20 -2.56 -6.28 7.51
N GLU A 21 -3.84 -6.19 7.17
CA GLU A 21 -4.84 -7.19 7.56
C GLU A 21 -4.50 -8.58 7.00
N LEU A 22 -4.26 -8.69 5.69
CA LEU A 22 -3.87 -9.96 5.04
C LEU A 22 -2.58 -10.51 5.63
N PHE A 23 -1.60 -9.64 5.90
CA PHE A 23 -0.35 -10.04 6.54
C PHE A 23 -0.58 -10.58 7.95
N ASN A 24 -1.40 -9.92 8.75
CA ASN A 24 -1.72 -10.34 10.11
C ASN A 24 -2.48 -11.68 10.12
N GLN A 25 -3.47 -11.85 9.26
CA GLN A 25 -4.20 -13.12 9.11
C GLN A 25 -3.25 -14.27 8.73
N LYS A 26 -2.30 -14.00 7.83
CA LYS A 26 -1.29 -14.99 7.45
C LYS A 26 -0.34 -15.32 8.60
N ARG A 27 0.11 -14.30 9.32
CA ARG A 27 0.97 -14.46 10.51
C ARG A 27 0.28 -15.27 11.62
N GLU A 28 -1.01 -15.08 11.80
CA GLU A 28 -1.84 -15.77 12.81
C GLU A 28 -2.30 -17.17 12.35
N GLY A 29 -2.07 -17.52 11.09
CA GLY A 29 -2.40 -18.83 10.51
C GLY A 29 -3.88 -19.00 10.14
N SER A 30 -4.69 -17.93 10.22
CA SER A 30 -6.08 -17.92 9.76
C SER A 30 -6.20 -17.83 8.24
N LEU A 31 -5.12 -17.40 7.56
CA LEU A 31 -4.99 -17.38 6.10
C LEU A 31 -3.74 -18.17 5.69
N LYS A 32 -3.88 -19.13 4.78
CA LYS A 32 -2.77 -20.00 4.33
C LYS A 32 -2.27 -19.65 2.95
N GLU A 33 -3.09 -18.94 2.19
CA GLU A 33 -2.89 -18.62 0.80
C GLU A 33 -1.98 -17.39 0.61
N ASP A 34 -1.20 -17.42 -0.46
CA ASP A 34 -0.51 -16.24 -0.98
C ASP A 34 -1.40 -15.46 -1.92
N PHE A 35 -1.30 -14.12 -1.86
CA PHE A 35 -1.99 -13.20 -2.74
C PHE A 35 -1.01 -12.26 -3.44
N ILE A 36 -1.26 -12.01 -4.71
CA ILE A 36 -0.68 -10.87 -5.44
C ILE A 36 -1.76 -9.81 -5.56
N LEU A 37 -1.50 -8.64 -5.00
CA LEU A 37 -2.38 -7.48 -5.12
C LEU A 37 -1.93 -6.64 -6.32
N ILE A 38 -2.86 -6.31 -7.21
CA ILE A 38 -2.61 -5.47 -8.39
C ILE A 38 -3.61 -4.31 -8.42
N GLY A 39 -3.17 -3.15 -8.89
CA GLY A 39 -4.00 -1.96 -9.01
C GLY A 39 -3.16 -0.68 -9.09
N GLU A 40 -3.86 0.44 -9.00
CA GLU A 40 -3.31 1.80 -9.11
C GLU A 40 -3.69 2.64 -7.88
N HIS A 41 -2.89 3.66 -7.59
CA HIS A 41 -3.24 4.64 -6.56
C HIS A 41 -3.71 5.96 -7.17
N TYR A 42 -4.59 6.67 -6.44
CA TYR A 42 -4.70 8.12 -6.64
C TYR A 42 -3.34 8.79 -6.38
N PRO A 43 -3.07 9.98 -6.94
CA PRO A 43 -1.80 10.67 -6.74
C PRO A 43 -1.40 10.70 -5.26
N VAL A 44 -0.19 10.21 -4.97
CA VAL A 44 0.33 10.04 -3.61
C VAL A 44 1.86 10.02 -3.65
N TYR A 45 2.49 10.57 -2.63
CA TYR A 45 3.91 10.36 -2.34
C TYR A 45 4.06 9.42 -1.14
N THR A 46 5.02 8.51 -1.21
CA THR A 46 5.35 7.60 -0.09
C THR A 46 6.81 7.73 0.27
N CYS A 47 7.08 7.84 1.56
CA CYS A 47 8.38 8.02 2.17
C CYS A 47 8.79 6.71 2.84
N GLY A 48 9.59 5.91 2.15
CA GLY A 48 10.19 4.72 2.75
C GLY A 48 11.10 5.06 3.93
N LYS A 49 11.51 4.04 4.69
CA LYS A 49 12.34 4.15 5.91
C LYS A 49 13.61 5.01 5.79
N ARG A 50 14.16 5.17 4.59
CA ARG A 50 15.39 5.93 4.31
C ARG A 50 15.14 7.32 3.73
N THR A 51 13.88 7.73 3.61
CA THR A 51 13.53 9.05 3.10
C THR A 51 13.93 10.10 4.12
N LYS A 52 14.59 11.16 3.64
CA LYS A 52 14.96 12.31 4.44
C LYS A 52 14.20 13.53 3.97
N LYS A 53 14.12 14.57 4.80
CA LYS A 53 13.38 15.80 4.49
C LYS A 53 13.87 16.45 3.20
N GLU A 54 15.17 16.40 2.93
CA GLU A 54 15.78 16.95 1.72
C GLU A 54 15.42 16.21 0.43
N HIS A 55 14.90 14.97 0.51
CA HIS A 55 14.40 14.26 -0.68
C HIS A 55 13.01 14.74 -1.09
N ILE A 56 12.33 15.49 -0.23
CA ILE A 56 10.97 15.98 -0.43
C ILE A 56 11.06 17.41 -0.95
N TYR A 57 10.74 17.61 -2.23
CA TYR A 57 10.80 18.91 -2.88
C TYR A 57 9.51 19.21 -3.65
N ASN A 58 8.92 20.38 -3.40
CA ASN A 58 7.74 20.91 -4.10
C ASN A 58 6.55 19.94 -4.21
N ILE A 59 6.15 19.31 -3.09
CA ILE A 59 4.92 18.52 -3.08
C ILE A 59 3.70 19.46 -3.15
N PRO A 60 2.75 19.26 -4.08
CA PRO A 60 1.51 20.02 -4.12
C PRO A 60 0.69 19.85 -2.83
N GLU A 61 0.10 20.94 -2.31
CA GLU A 61 -0.65 20.92 -1.03
C GLU A 61 -1.82 19.94 -1.01
N ASN A 62 -2.33 19.56 -2.19
CA ASN A 62 -3.49 18.67 -2.36
C ASN A 62 -3.11 17.19 -2.58
N ILE A 63 -1.83 16.83 -2.56
CA ILE A 63 -1.39 15.43 -2.73
C ILE A 63 -0.89 14.89 -1.39
N PRO A 64 -1.43 13.76 -0.89
CA PRO A 64 -1.02 13.19 0.37
C PRO A 64 0.41 12.62 0.32
N VAL A 65 1.08 12.68 1.47
CA VAL A 65 2.42 12.13 1.71
C VAL A 65 2.37 11.21 2.92
N PHE A 66 2.81 9.97 2.78
CA PHE A 66 2.84 8.95 3.84
C PHE A 66 4.25 8.46 4.10
#